data_AF-A0A9W8CLM6-F1
#
_entry.id   AF-A0A9W8CLM6-F1
#
_cell.length_a   1.000
_cell.length_b   1.000
_cell.length_c   1.000
_cell.angle_alpha   90.00
_cell.angle_beta   90.00
_cell.angle_gamma   90.00
#
_symmetry.space_group_name_H-M   'P 1'
#
loop_
_entity.id
_entity.type
_entity.pdbx_description
1 polymer ?
#
loop_
_entity_poly.entity_id
_entity_poly.type
_entity_poly.pdbx_seq_one_letter_code
_entity_poly.pdbx_strand_id
1 'polypeptide(L)'
;TVRFIARAAEETRLPAYSTFEDYAEMASQFGRVAFFSVAWPLAPLAAFANNWLELRADAAKIAGATQRPIPRRVASIGPWLRALRLMCWLASITNALLVYQFSPASGLLLPPVEDPAAMRRYGRTALTMALVVLLFAEHAFLALRWLLVRAMASSWPSAYDRIVARDHARSRRRWLERAPLAVRDLAYEPAAADSADAADSADGGDDIAAADTVDWRAELTRGLQVIDDVFKTG
;
A
#
# COMPACT_ATOMS: atom_id res chain seq x y z
N THR A 1 22.60 39.94 -16.85
CA THR A 1 23.10 38.82 -17.68
C THR A 1 24.31 38.12 -17.08
N VAL A 2 25.40 38.82 -16.71
CA VAL A 2 26.63 38.18 -16.15
C VAL A 2 26.36 37.36 -14.87
N ARG A 3 25.64 37.90 -13.88
CA ARG A 3 25.27 37.17 -12.65
C ARG A 3 24.48 35.89 -12.90
N PHE A 4 23.61 35.89 -13.91
CA PHE A 4 22.83 34.71 -14.29
C PHE A 4 23.72 33.63 -14.91
N ILE A 5 24.62 34.02 -15.82
CA ILE A 5 25.56 33.08 -16.45
C ILE A 5 26.52 32.49 -15.41
N ALA A 6 27.04 33.31 -14.49
CA ALA A 6 27.90 32.84 -13.40
C ALA A 6 27.18 31.82 -12.51
N ARG A 7 25.94 32.12 -12.10
CA ARG A 7 25.11 31.19 -11.32
C ARG A 7 24.81 29.91 -12.08
N ALA A 8 24.44 29.99 -13.35
CA ALA A 8 24.17 28.81 -14.17
C ALA A 8 25.43 27.93 -14.31
N ALA A 9 26.61 28.54 -14.51
CA ALA A 9 27.88 27.82 -14.56
C ALA A 9 28.22 27.14 -13.22
N GLU A 10 27.92 27.80 -12.09
CA GLU A 10 28.10 27.22 -10.76
C GLU A 10 27.13 26.07 -10.51
N GLU A 11 25.85 26.22 -10.87
CA GLU A 11 24.85 25.15 -10.76
C GLU A 11 25.28 23.90 -11.56
N THR A 12 25.83 24.06 -12.77
CA THR A 12 26.32 22.91 -13.57
C THR A 12 27.50 22.15 -12.96
N ARG A 13 28.17 22.70 -11.94
CA ARG A 13 29.26 22.01 -11.22
C ARG A 13 28.76 21.16 -10.05
N LEU A 14 27.54 21.38 -9.59
CA LEU A 14 26.94 20.58 -8.52
C LEU A 14 26.63 19.16 -9.02
N PRO A 15 26.63 18.15 -8.13
CA PRO A 15 26.25 16.79 -8.50
C PRO A 15 24.77 16.71 -8.89
N ALA A 16 24.45 15.75 -9.76
CA ALA A 16 23.06 15.41 -10.09
C ALA A 16 22.39 14.74 -8.87
N TYR A 17 21.16 15.16 -8.58
CA TYR A 17 20.38 14.57 -7.48
C TYR A 17 19.88 13.16 -7.85
N SER A 18 20.10 12.20 -6.96
CA SER A 18 19.66 10.81 -7.08
C SER A 18 18.73 10.44 -5.93
N THR A 19 17.48 10.09 -6.25
CA THR A 19 16.51 9.64 -5.23
C THR A 19 16.85 8.26 -4.66
N PHE A 20 17.72 7.48 -5.31
CA PHE A 20 18.00 6.10 -4.88
C PHE A 20 18.68 6.06 -3.50
N GLU A 21 19.65 6.94 -3.26
CA GLU A 21 20.41 6.99 -2.01
C GLU A 21 19.49 7.35 -0.84
N ASP A 22 18.69 8.40 -1.00
CA ASP A 22 17.75 8.85 0.03
C ASP A 22 16.70 7.76 0.35
N TYR A 23 16.18 7.04 -0.66
CA TYR A 23 15.30 5.90 -0.41
C TYR A 23 16.00 4.72 0.26
N ALA A 24 17.25 4.42 -0.11
CA ALA A 24 18.02 3.32 0.47
C ALA A 24 18.33 3.58 1.94
N GLU A 25 18.68 4.82 2.27
CA GLU A 25 18.89 5.28 3.63
C GLU A 25 17.61 5.09 4.46
N MET A 26 16.48 5.62 3.98
CA MET A 26 15.20 5.47 4.66
C MET A 26 14.76 4.00 4.79
N ALA A 27 14.94 3.19 3.75
CA ALA A 27 14.62 1.76 3.78
C ALA A 27 15.48 1.01 4.80
N SER A 28 16.77 1.31 4.88
CA SER A 28 17.67 0.69 5.86
C SER A 28 17.33 1.09 7.30
N GLN A 29 16.90 2.33 7.52
CA GLN A 29 16.43 2.80 8.83
C GLN A 29 15.10 2.15 9.21
N PHE A 30 14.17 2.04 8.26
CA PHE A 30 12.95 1.28 8.45
C PHE A 30 13.26 -0.17 8.85
N GLY A 31 14.22 -0.82 8.19
CA GLY A 31 14.66 -2.16 8.58
C GLY A 31 15.17 -2.24 10.02
N ARG A 32 16.02 -1.29 10.43
CA ARG A 32 16.51 -1.22 11.81
C ARG A 32 15.36 -1.18 12.83
N VAL A 33 14.32 -0.42 12.54
CA VAL A 33 13.11 -0.36 13.37
C VAL A 33 12.31 -1.66 13.28
N ALA A 34 11.99 -2.12 12.08
CA ALA A 34 11.11 -3.28 11.86
C ALA A 34 11.68 -4.58 12.47
N PHE A 35 12.97 -4.84 12.30
CA PHE A 35 13.61 -6.09 12.72
C PHE A 35 14.07 -6.11 14.18
N PHE A 36 14.39 -4.95 14.78
CA PHE A 36 15.10 -4.91 16.06
C PHE A 36 14.38 -4.16 17.18
N SER A 37 13.20 -3.57 16.93
CA SER A 37 12.46 -2.88 18.01
C SER A 37 12.04 -3.80 19.16
N VAL A 38 11.92 -5.11 18.92
CA VAL A 38 11.67 -6.10 19.98
C VAL A 38 12.85 -6.19 20.95
N ALA A 39 14.08 -6.07 20.45
CA ALA A 39 15.29 -6.07 21.27
C ALA A 39 15.60 -4.68 21.85
N TRP A 40 15.31 -3.61 21.11
CA TRP A 40 15.51 -2.22 21.52
C TRP A 40 14.23 -1.39 21.34
N PRO A 41 13.33 -1.33 22.33
CA PRO A 41 12.02 -0.68 22.21
C PRO A 41 12.08 0.83 21.95
N LEU A 42 13.21 1.48 22.22
CA LEU A 42 13.44 2.91 21.97
C LEU A 42 13.84 3.21 20.50
N ALA A 43 14.09 2.19 19.66
CA ALA A 43 14.46 2.36 18.26
C ALA A 43 13.50 3.25 17.45
N PRO A 44 12.16 3.12 17.57
CA PRO A 44 11.23 3.94 16.81
C PRO A 44 11.31 5.43 17.16
N LEU A 45 11.55 5.77 18.44
CA LEU A 45 11.68 7.16 18.88
C LEU A 45 12.95 7.81 18.34
N ALA A 46 14.07 7.08 18.37
CA ALA A 46 15.32 7.53 17.76
C ALA A 46 15.15 7.73 16.25
N ALA A 47 14.47 6.80 15.57
CA ALA A 47 14.19 6.91 14.15
C ALA A 47 13.28 8.11 13.82
N PHE A 48 12.27 8.38 14.66
CA PHE A 48 11.42 9.55 14.50
C PHE A 48 12.20 10.87 14.61
N ALA A 49 13.07 10.99 15.62
CA ALA A 49 13.94 12.15 15.77
C ALA A 49 14.89 12.33 14.57
N ASN A 50 15.45 11.22 14.06
CA ASN A 50 16.27 11.23 12.86
C ASN A 50 15.47 11.72 11.64
N ASN A 51 14.27 11.18 11.39
CA ASN A 51 13.43 11.57 10.25
C ASN A 51 13.06 13.07 10.27
N TRP A 52 12.89 13.64 11.46
CA TRP A 52 12.60 15.07 11.60
C TRP A 52 13.78 15.95 11.17
N LEU A 53 15.00 15.56 11.54
CA LEU A 53 16.23 16.24 11.12
C LEU A 53 16.50 16.00 9.62
N GLU A 54 16.34 14.75 9.18
CA GLU A 54 16.61 14.32 7.80
C GLU A 54 15.74 15.07 6.80
N LEU A 55 14.44 15.25 7.09
CA LEU A 55 13.54 16.02 6.23
C LEU A 55 14.06 17.45 5.95
N ARG A 56 14.70 18.08 6.95
CA ARG A 56 15.29 19.41 6.79
C ARG A 56 16.64 19.36 6.08
N ALA A 57 17.45 18.35 6.36
CA ALA A 57 18.73 18.13 5.71
C ALA A 57 18.56 17.87 4.20
N ASP A 58 17.62 16.99 3.83
CA ASP A 58 17.29 16.69 2.42
C ASP A 58 16.74 17.91 1.68
N ALA A 59 15.89 18.71 2.33
CA ALA A 59 15.42 19.96 1.74
C ALA A 59 16.58 20.93 1.47
N ALA A 60 17.54 21.04 2.40
CA ALA A 60 18.73 21.86 2.21
C ALA A 60 19.67 21.29 1.11
N LYS A 61 19.81 19.96 1.04
CA LYS A 61 20.58 19.25 0.01
C LYS A 61 20.05 19.53 -1.40
N ILE A 62 18.73 19.48 -1.58
CA ILE A 62 18.07 19.79 -2.86
C ILE A 62 18.15 21.28 -3.19
N ALA A 63 18.05 22.16 -2.18
CA ALA A 63 18.04 23.60 -2.40
C ALA A 63 19.41 24.21 -2.73
N GLY A 64 20.51 23.65 -2.19
CA GLY A 64 21.83 24.27 -2.28
C GLY A 64 23.01 23.35 -2.62
N ALA A 65 22.87 22.02 -2.49
CA ALA A 65 24.00 21.10 -2.65
C ALA A 65 23.94 20.25 -3.93
N THR A 66 22.85 20.36 -4.71
CA THR A 66 22.65 19.56 -5.93
C THR A 66 22.11 20.41 -7.06
N GLN A 67 22.31 19.92 -8.30
CA GLN A 67 21.65 20.48 -9.47
C GLN A 67 20.13 20.31 -9.35
N ARG A 68 19.38 21.31 -9.83
CA ARG A 68 17.92 21.24 -9.89
C ARG A 68 17.48 19.99 -10.67
N PRO A 69 16.79 19.02 -10.04
CA PRO A 69 16.38 17.80 -10.73
C PRO A 69 15.26 18.08 -11.75
N ILE A 70 15.24 17.29 -12.82
CA ILE A 70 14.17 17.33 -13.83
C ILE A 70 12.89 16.77 -13.19
N PRO A 71 11.76 17.49 -13.24
CA PRO A 71 10.51 17.01 -12.67
C PRO A 71 10.05 15.75 -13.42
N ARG A 72 9.82 14.67 -12.67
CA ARG A 72 9.26 13.41 -13.18
C ARG A 72 7.96 13.11 -12.45
N ARG A 73 6.91 12.82 -13.22
CA ARG A 73 5.62 12.37 -12.66
C ARG A 73 5.69 10.86 -12.44
N VAL A 74 5.45 10.42 -11.22
CA VAL A 74 5.39 9.00 -10.84
C VAL A 74 4.13 8.75 -10.03
N ALA A 75 3.49 7.60 -10.23
CA ALA A 75 2.26 7.22 -9.53
C ALA A 75 2.53 6.53 -8.18
N SER A 76 3.77 6.14 -7.91
CA SER A 76 4.18 5.39 -6.72
C SER A 76 5.68 5.58 -6.45
N ILE A 77 6.10 5.22 -5.24
CA ILE A 77 7.52 5.13 -4.83
C ILE A 77 8.28 4.02 -5.58
N GLY A 78 7.58 3.18 -6.36
CA GLY A 78 8.19 2.23 -7.27
C GLY A 78 8.65 0.93 -6.59
N PRO A 79 9.84 0.39 -6.91
CA PRO A 79 10.35 -0.88 -6.38
C PRO A 79 10.43 -0.93 -4.84
N TRP A 80 10.66 0.22 -4.21
CA TRP A 80 10.77 0.36 -2.76
C TRP A 80 9.53 -0.12 -2.02
N LEU A 81 8.34 0.02 -2.60
CA LEU A 81 7.12 -0.49 -1.98
C LEU A 81 7.13 -2.02 -1.84
N ARG A 82 7.69 -2.73 -2.82
CA ARG A 82 7.86 -4.19 -2.74
C ARG A 82 8.94 -4.56 -1.73
N ALA A 83 10.04 -3.81 -1.69
CA ALA A 83 11.11 -4.01 -0.72
C ALA A 83 10.61 -3.84 0.72
N LEU A 84 9.93 -2.73 1.03
CA LEU A 84 9.37 -2.47 2.36
C LEU A 84 8.35 -3.54 2.78
N ARG A 85 7.48 -4.00 1.85
CA ARG A 85 6.55 -5.10 2.13
C ARG A 85 7.27 -6.41 2.46
N LEU A 86 8.33 -6.74 1.72
CA LEU A 86 9.15 -7.92 1.98
C LEU A 86 9.83 -7.80 3.35
N MET A 87 10.35 -6.61 3.69
CA MET A 87 10.96 -6.34 4.99
C MET A 87 9.94 -6.50 6.12
N CYS A 88 8.70 -6.01 5.98
CA CYS A 88 7.65 -6.22 6.99
C CYS A 88 7.35 -7.72 7.22
N TRP A 89 7.21 -8.48 6.14
CA TRP A 89 6.94 -9.92 6.23
C TRP A 89 8.11 -10.64 6.91
N LEU A 90 9.34 -10.39 6.48
CA LEU A 90 10.52 -11.01 7.08
C LEU A 90 10.70 -10.59 8.55
N ALA A 91 10.45 -9.32 8.87
CA ALA A 91 10.53 -8.79 10.23
C ALA A 91 9.52 -9.47 11.16
N SER A 92 8.30 -9.80 10.68
CA SER A 92 7.32 -10.53 11.48
C SER A 92 7.86 -11.91 11.93
N ILE A 93 8.52 -12.62 11.02
CA ILE A 93 9.14 -13.92 11.29
C ILE A 93 10.34 -13.75 12.22
N THR A 94 11.26 -12.83 11.91
CA THR A 94 12.46 -12.59 12.73
C THR A 94 12.09 -12.20 14.16
N ASN A 95 11.14 -11.29 14.34
CA ASN A 95 10.71 -10.85 15.68
C ASN A 95 10.10 -12.01 16.49
N ALA A 96 9.24 -12.84 15.88
CA ALA A 96 8.67 -13.99 16.55
C ALA A 96 9.74 -15.00 16.99
N LEU A 97 10.73 -15.24 16.12
CA LEU A 97 11.86 -16.12 16.45
C LEU A 97 12.77 -15.52 17.53
N LEU A 98 13.01 -14.20 17.52
CA LEU A 98 13.78 -13.52 18.57
C LEU A 98 13.07 -13.64 19.93
N VAL A 99 11.76 -13.41 19.99
CA VAL A 99 10.97 -13.61 21.22
C VAL A 99 11.04 -15.07 21.65
N TYR A 100 10.83 -16.02 20.74
CA TYR A 100 10.93 -17.44 21.05
C TYR A 100 12.31 -17.80 21.60
N GLN A 101 13.39 -17.30 21.01
CA GLN A 101 14.76 -17.64 21.42
C GLN A 101 15.13 -17.02 22.77
N PHE A 102 14.78 -15.75 22.99
CA PHE A 102 15.32 -14.94 24.09
C PHE A 102 14.33 -14.61 25.22
N SER A 103 13.01 -14.83 25.05
CA SER A 103 12.03 -14.52 26.09
C SER A 103 12.19 -15.46 27.29
N PRO A 104 12.37 -15.00 28.53
CA PRO A 104 12.41 -15.91 29.69
C PRO A 104 11.04 -16.55 29.99
N ALA A 105 9.95 -15.96 29.48
CA ALA A 105 8.58 -16.24 29.88
C ALA A 105 7.84 -17.25 28.96
N SER A 106 8.53 -18.26 28.44
CA SER A 106 7.85 -19.37 27.76
C SER A 106 7.32 -20.39 28.77
N GLY A 107 6.51 -19.93 29.73
CA GLY A 107 5.80 -20.77 30.70
C GLY A 107 4.34 -21.02 30.32
N LEU A 108 3.78 -20.27 29.37
CA LEU A 108 2.36 -20.39 28.98
C LEU A 108 2.12 -21.43 27.85
N LEU A 109 3.10 -21.63 26.98
CA LEU A 109 2.99 -22.50 25.78
C LEU A 109 4.10 -23.56 25.71
N LEU A 110 5.10 -23.45 26.58
CA LEU A 110 6.26 -24.33 26.65
C LEU A 110 6.47 -24.71 28.12
N PRO A 111 6.97 -25.91 28.41
CA PRO A 111 7.21 -26.34 29.78
C PRO A 111 8.22 -25.41 30.45
N PRO A 112 8.00 -25.03 31.73
CA PRO A 112 8.95 -24.24 32.51
C PRO A 112 10.32 -24.91 32.52
N VAL A 113 11.35 -24.18 32.14
CA VAL A 113 12.73 -24.67 32.23
C VAL A 113 13.23 -24.36 33.63
N GLU A 114 12.99 -25.28 34.57
CA GLU A 114 13.38 -25.13 35.98
C GLU A 114 14.88 -25.42 36.22
N ASP A 115 15.56 -26.08 35.28
CA ASP A 115 16.93 -26.57 35.47
C ASP A 115 17.92 -25.98 34.43
N PRO A 116 19.04 -25.34 34.84
CA PRO A 116 20.10 -24.87 33.93
C PRO A 116 20.70 -25.96 33.03
N ALA A 117 20.62 -27.23 33.42
CA ALA A 117 20.99 -28.37 32.59
C ALA A 117 19.91 -28.70 31.54
N ALA A 118 18.63 -28.53 31.88
CA ALA A 118 17.52 -28.61 30.94
C ALA A 118 17.56 -27.45 29.94
N MET A 119 18.00 -26.25 30.32
CA MET A 119 18.27 -25.15 29.38
C MET A 119 19.36 -25.49 28.35
N ARG A 120 20.26 -26.44 28.63
CA ARG A 120 21.27 -26.93 27.65
C ARG A 120 20.79 -28.11 26.81
N ARG A 121 19.88 -28.95 27.31
CA ARG A 121 19.28 -30.10 26.57
C ARG A 121 18.02 -29.72 25.76
N TYR A 122 17.20 -28.84 26.33
CA TYR A 122 15.98 -28.23 25.76
C TYR A 122 16.19 -26.77 25.35
N GLY A 123 17.42 -26.24 25.46
CA GLY A 123 17.76 -24.94 24.91
C GLY A 123 17.16 -24.84 23.54
N ARG A 124 16.29 -23.84 23.33
CA ARG A 124 15.43 -23.59 22.17
C ARG A 124 16.12 -23.82 20.82
N THR A 125 16.31 -25.08 20.49
CA THR A 125 17.03 -25.59 19.32
C THR A 125 16.26 -26.73 18.67
N ALA A 126 15.13 -27.12 19.29
CA ALA A 126 14.13 -27.94 18.64
C ALA A 126 13.60 -27.18 17.43
N LEU A 127 14.19 -27.50 16.27
CA LEU A 127 13.80 -26.99 14.96
C LEU A 127 12.28 -27.06 14.78
N THR A 128 11.66 -28.12 15.29
CA THR A 128 10.21 -28.34 15.27
C THR A 128 9.43 -27.19 15.90
N MET A 129 9.81 -26.74 17.10
CA MET A 129 9.13 -25.63 17.78
C MET A 129 9.40 -24.28 17.10
N ALA A 130 10.62 -24.07 16.58
CA ALA A 130 10.92 -22.88 15.78
C ALA A 130 10.07 -22.81 14.50
N LEU A 131 9.85 -23.95 13.83
CA LEU A 131 8.97 -24.05 12.66
C LEU A 131 7.51 -23.79 13.01
N VAL A 132 7.03 -24.27 14.16
CA VAL A 132 5.67 -23.97 14.65
C VAL A 132 5.50 -22.48 14.92
N VAL A 133 6.46 -21.84 15.59
CA VAL A 133 6.45 -20.39 15.83
C VAL A 133 6.47 -19.61 14.51
N LEU A 134 7.30 -20.04 13.56
CA LEU A 134 7.39 -19.41 12.23
C LEU A 134 6.05 -19.50 11.50
N LEU A 135 5.43 -20.69 11.47
CA LEU A 135 4.11 -20.90 10.86
C LEU A 135 3.07 -19.98 11.50
N PHE A 136 3.02 -19.93 12.83
CA PHE A 136 2.07 -19.10 13.55
C PHE A 136 2.30 -17.61 13.30
N ALA A 137 3.56 -17.16 13.33
CA ALA A 137 3.94 -15.77 13.06
C ALA A 137 3.55 -15.34 11.65
N GLU A 138 3.79 -16.19 10.65
CA GLU A 138 3.42 -15.96 9.27
C GLU A 138 1.90 -15.83 9.12
N HIS A 139 1.13 -16.77 9.67
CA HIS A 139 -0.34 -16.73 9.60
C HIS A 139 -0.90 -15.52 10.33
N ALA A 140 -0.37 -15.18 11.50
CA ALA A 140 -0.76 -13.99 12.24
C ALA A 140 -0.48 -12.71 11.43
N PHE A 141 0.68 -12.61 10.78
CA PHE A 141 1.00 -11.48 9.90
C PHE A 141 0.05 -11.38 8.71
N LEU A 142 -0.24 -12.50 8.03
CA LEU A 142 -1.14 -12.53 6.88
C LEU A 142 -2.59 -12.19 7.29
N ALA A 143 -3.06 -12.74 8.41
CA ALA A 143 -4.38 -12.44 8.97
C ALA A 143 -4.51 -10.97 9.36
N LEU A 144 -3.50 -10.42 10.05
CA LEU A 144 -3.45 -9.00 10.40
C LEU A 144 -3.45 -8.11 9.16
N ARG A 145 -2.63 -8.46 8.15
CA ARG A 145 -2.60 -7.73 6.87
C ARG A 145 -3.97 -7.76 6.19
N TRP A 146 -4.61 -8.93 6.11
CA TRP A 146 -5.93 -9.07 5.52
C TRP A 146 -6.97 -8.22 6.25
N LEU A 147 -6.97 -8.28 7.59
CA LEU A 147 -7.85 -7.49 8.45
C LEU A 147 -7.62 -5.99 8.24
N LEU A 148 -6.37 -5.53 8.26
CA LEU A 148 -6.03 -4.12 8.04
C LEU A 148 -6.49 -3.64 6.66
N VAL A 149 -6.23 -4.41 5.61
CA VAL A 149 -6.67 -4.04 4.25
C VAL A 149 -8.21 -3.99 4.18
N ARG A 150 -8.90 -4.96 4.78
CA ARG A 150 -10.36 -4.99 4.82
C ARG A 150 -10.96 -3.83 5.62
N ALA A 151 -10.36 -3.51 6.77
CA ALA A 151 -10.77 -2.40 7.63
C ALA A 151 -10.49 -1.05 6.98
N MET A 152 -9.36 -0.89 6.30
CA MET A 152 -9.05 0.32 5.52
C MET A 152 -10.01 0.48 4.35
N ALA A 153 -10.31 -0.60 3.62
CA ALA A 153 -11.26 -0.56 2.51
C ALA A 153 -12.67 -0.16 2.96
N SER A 154 -13.13 -0.59 4.13
CA SER A 154 -14.44 -0.18 4.66
C SER A 154 -14.44 1.23 5.26
N SER A 155 -13.34 1.66 5.88
CA SER A 155 -13.29 2.94 6.61
C SER A 155 -12.86 4.12 5.75
N TRP A 156 -12.37 3.87 4.54
CA TRP A 156 -11.80 4.90 3.67
C TRP A 156 -12.27 4.75 2.21
N PRO A 157 -13.56 4.99 1.89
CA PRO A 157 -13.91 5.41 0.53
C PRO A 157 -13.25 6.77 0.32
N SER A 158 -12.12 6.77 -0.37
CA SER A 158 -11.26 7.95 -0.39
C SER A 158 -12.00 9.09 -1.09
N ALA A 159 -11.83 10.32 -0.59
CA ALA A 159 -12.29 11.50 -1.32
C ALA A 159 -11.77 11.51 -2.77
N TYR A 160 -10.61 10.90 -2.99
CA TYR A 160 -10.04 10.66 -4.31
C TYR A 160 -10.90 9.75 -5.19
N ASP A 161 -11.45 8.64 -4.67
CA ASP A 161 -12.32 7.74 -5.45
C ASP A 161 -13.59 8.46 -5.90
N ARG A 162 -14.15 9.34 -5.06
CA ARG A 162 -15.28 10.20 -5.43
C ARG A 162 -14.89 11.23 -6.51
N ILE A 163 -13.70 11.80 -6.43
CA ILE A 163 -13.18 12.74 -7.44
C ILE A 163 -12.96 12.01 -8.77
N VAL A 164 -12.30 10.85 -8.75
CA VAL A 164 -12.05 10.03 -9.95
C VAL A 164 -13.36 9.55 -10.57
N ALA A 165 -14.33 9.09 -9.77
CA ALA A 165 -15.64 8.70 -10.27
C ALA A 165 -16.38 9.87 -10.93
N ARG A 166 -16.33 11.07 -10.32
CA ARG A 166 -16.88 12.30 -10.90
C ARG A 166 -16.18 12.69 -12.20
N ASP A 167 -14.85 12.58 -12.26
CA ASP A 167 -14.07 12.92 -13.45
C ASP A 167 -14.30 11.91 -14.59
N HIS A 168 -14.45 10.62 -14.28
CA HIS A 168 -14.85 9.58 -15.24
C HIS A 168 -16.26 9.85 -15.78
N ALA A 169 -17.23 10.17 -14.92
CA ALA A 169 -18.59 10.50 -15.34
C ALA A 169 -18.64 11.75 -16.24
N ARG A 170 -17.89 12.81 -15.90
CA ARG A 170 -17.75 14.02 -16.73
C ARG A 170 -17.09 13.70 -18.08
N SER A 171 -16.05 12.89 -18.08
CA SER A 171 -15.35 12.49 -19.31
C SER A 171 -16.27 11.69 -20.23
N ARG A 172 -17.07 10.76 -19.66
CA ARG A 172 -18.09 10.00 -20.40
C ARG A 172 -19.17 10.93 -20.98
N ARG A 173 -19.71 11.87 -20.20
CA ARG A 173 -20.68 12.87 -20.70
C ARG A 173 -20.12 13.69 -21.85
N ARG A 174 -18.90 14.22 -21.73
CA ARG A 174 -18.22 14.97 -22.80
C ARG A 174 -17.99 14.15 -24.07
N TRP A 175 -17.70 12.85 -23.91
CA TRP A 175 -17.52 11.95 -25.04
C TRP A 175 -18.85 11.67 -25.74
N LEU A 176 -19.91 11.39 -24.99
CA LEU A 176 -21.26 11.19 -25.51
C LEU A 176 -21.81 12.45 -26.20
N GLU A 177 -21.48 13.65 -25.70
CA GLU A 177 -21.84 14.91 -26.34
C GLU A 177 -21.27 15.08 -27.75
N ARG A 178 -20.09 14.49 -28.00
CA ARG A 178 -19.39 14.54 -29.28
C ARG A 178 -19.66 13.31 -30.15
N ALA A 179 -20.33 12.29 -29.61
CA ALA A 179 -20.61 11.05 -30.32
C ALA A 179 -21.75 11.22 -31.34
N PRO A 180 -21.70 10.52 -32.49
CA PRO A 180 -22.80 10.48 -33.45
C PRO A 180 -24.11 10.00 -32.79
N LEU A 181 -25.26 10.50 -33.26
CA LEU A 181 -26.59 10.22 -32.67
C LEU A 181 -26.87 8.71 -32.49
N ALA A 182 -26.48 7.88 -33.45
CA ALA A 182 -26.62 6.41 -33.35
C ALA A 182 -25.91 5.78 -32.13
N VAL A 183 -24.80 6.36 -31.67
CA VAL A 183 -24.06 5.89 -30.49
C VAL A 183 -24.66 6.43 -29.19
N ARG A 184 -25.27 7.62 -29.23
CA ARG A 184 -26.02 8.17 -28.09
C ARG A 184 -27.28 7.37 -27.81
N ASP A 185 -27.99 6.94 -28.85
CA ASP A 185 -29.24 6.19 -28.72
C ASP A 185 -28.99 4.75 -28.22
N LEU A 186 -27.86 4.13 -28.58
CA LEU A 186 -27.44 2.83 -28.03
C LEU A 186 -26.90 2.93 -26.59
N ALA A 187 -26.29 4.05 -26.22
CA ALA A 187 -25.75 4.27 -24.86
C ALA A 187 -26.80 4.80 -23.87
N TYR A 188 -27.94 5.27 -24.36
CA TYR A 188 -29.10 5.69 -23.58
C TYR A 188 -30.02 4.48 -23.33
N GLU A 189 -29.56 3.54 -22.50
CA GLU A 189 -30.53 2.88 -21.63
C GLU A 189 -30.96 3.92 -20.60
N PRO A 190 -32.28 4.16 -20.42
CA PRO A 190 -32.72 5.12 -19.44
C PRO A 190 -32.24 4.62 -18.09
N ALA A 191 -31.33 5.38 -17.48
CA ALA A 191 -31.01 5.26 -16.07
C ALA A 191 -32.33 5.35 -15.32
N ALA A 192 -32.85 4.18 -14.93
CA ALA A 192 -33.82 4.10 -13.87
C ALA A 192 -33.20 4.86 -12.69
N ALA A 193 -33.94 5.89 -12.26
CA ALA A 193 -33.75 6.62 -11.02
C ALA A 193 -32.60 7.65 -10.96
N ASP A 194 -32.87 8.81 -11.56
CA ASP A 194 -32.74 10.12 -10.88
C ASP A 194 -33.72 10.23 -9.66
N SER A 195 -33.91 9.16 -8.87
CA SER A 195 -34.76 9.17 -7.66
C SER A 195 -33.98 9.12 -6.35
N ALA A 196 -32.64 9.21 -6.39
CA ALA A 196 -31.81 9.26 -5.19
C ALA A 196 -31.69 10.67 -4.57
N ASP A 197 -32.08 11.73 -5.30
CA ASP A 197 -32.11 13.10 -4.77
C ASP A 197 -33.39 13.42 -3.96
N ALA A 198 -34.25 12.43 -3.70
CA ALA A 198 -35.47 12.57 -2.88
C ALA A 198 -35.44 11.73 -1.59
N ALA A 199 -34.32 11.08 -1.24
CA ALA A 199 -34.19 10.23 -0.06
C ALA A 199 -33.18 10.81 0.96
N ASP A 200 -33.41 12.05 1.41
CA ASP A 200 -32.77 12.62 2.62
C ASP A 200 -33.72 12.58 3.84
N SER A 201 -34.68 11.65 3.85
CA SER A 201 -35.59 11.47 4.98
C SER A 201 -36.18 10.06 5.01
N ALA A 202 -35.44 9.08 5.52
CA ALA A 202 -36.01 7.95 6.25
C ALA A 202 -34.91 7.11 6.91
N ASP A 203 -35.17 6.80 8.18
CA ASP A 203 -34.50 5.93 9.13
C ASP A 203 -34.73 4.43 8.81
N GLY A 204 -33.90 3.56 9.41
CA GLY A 204 -33.98 2.08 9.36
C GLY A 204 -32.97 1.46 8.37
N GLY A 205 -32.06 0.55 8.73
CA GLY A 205 -32.22 -0.56 9.65
C GLY A 205 -32.37 -1.84 8.82
N ASP A 206 -31.31 -2.67 8.82
CA ASP A 206 -31.23 -4.09 8.43
C ASP A 206 -31.85 -4.54 7.09
N ASP A 207 -30.99 -4.89 6.13
CA ASP A 207 -31.10 -6.10 5.27
C ASP A 207 -30.20 -5.95 4.01
N ILE A 208 -28.94 -6.37 4.13
CA ILE A 208 -28.10 -6.68 2.95
C ILE A 208 -27.49 -8.07 3.15
N ALA A 209 -28.37 -9.07 3.03
CA ALA A 209 -27.99 -10.42 2.68
C ALA A 209 -28.94 -10.88 1.57
N ALA A 210 -28.37 -11.28 0.43
CA ALA A 210 -29.04 -11.84 -0.75
C ALA A 210 -29.58 -10.85 -1.81
N ALA A 211 -28.68 -10.14 -2.48
CA ALA A 211 -28.79 -9.86 -3.92
C ALA A 211 -27.39 -9.55 -4.47
N ASP A 212 -27.17 -9.85 -5.75
CA ASP A 212 -25.94 -9.57 -6.53
C ASP A 212 -24.86 -10.67 -6.59
N THR A 213 -25.26 -11.86 -7.02
CA THR A 213 -24.39 -12.66 -7.89
C THR A 213 -24.70 -12.32 -9.34
N VAL A 214 -24.02 -11.30 -9.87
CA VAL A 214 -24.06 -10.96 -11.31
C VAL A 214 -23.46 -12.13 -12.10
N ASP A 215 -24.24 -12.71 -13.01
CA ASP A 215 -23.78 -13.79 -13.90
C ASP A 215 -22.99 -13.21 -15.08
N TRP A 216 -21.71 -12.96 -14.84
CA TRP A 216 -20.75 -12.42 -15.80
C TRP A 216 -20.62 -13.24 -17.09
N ARG A 217 -20.98 -14.53 -17.07
CA ARG A 217 -20.93 -15.36 -18.28
C ARG A 217 -22.04 -14.99 -19.25
N ALA A 218 -23.24 -14.71 -18.74
CA ALA A 218 -24.35 -14.27 -19.58
C ALA A 218 -24.08 -12.91 -20.22
N GLU A 219 -23.46 -11.99 -19.47
CA GLU A 219 -23.12 -10.64 -19.94
C GLU A 219 -22.01 -10.67 -21.02
N LEU A 220 -20.97 -11.50 -20.82
CA LEU A 220 -19.91 -11.69 -21.82
C LEU A 220 -20.41 -12.31 -23.12
N THR A 221 -21.35 -13.25 -23.03
CA THR A 221 -21.92 -13.92 -24.21
C THR A 221 -22.76 -12.94 -25.03
N ARG A 222 -23.54 -12.08 -24.37
CA ARG A 222 -24.28 -11.00 -25.04
C ARG A 222 -23.33 -9.98 -25.70
N GLY A 223 -22.26 -9.57 -25.01
CA GLY A 223 -21.27 -8.66 -25.57
C GLY A 223 -20.56 -9.20 -26.81
N LEU A 224 -20.25 -10.50 -26.83
CA LEU A 224 -19.62 -11.16 -27.98
C LEU A 224 -20.58 -11.29 -29.17
N GLN A 225 -21.86 -11.56 -28.95
CA GLN A 225 -22.86 -11.62 -30.03
C GLN A 225 -23.04 -10.26 -30.73
N VAL A 226 -23.06 -9.17 -29.96
CA VAL A 226 -23.17 -7.81 -30.53
C VAL A 226 -21.96 -7.48 -31.41
N ILE A 227 -20.74 -7.89 -31.01
CA ILE A 227 -19.54 -7.71 -31.83
C ILE A 227 -19.64 -8.53 -33.12
N ASP A 228 -20.06 -9.79 -33.02
CA ASP A 228 -20.13 -10.69 -34.17
C ASP A 228 -21.19 -10.25 -35.20
N ASP A 229 -22.30 -9.67 -34.73
CA ASP A 229 -23.35 -9.10 -35.59
C ASP A 229 -22.87 -7.82 -36.31
N VAL A 230 -22.12 -6.96 -35.62
CA VAL A 230 -21.53 -5.75 -36.22
C VAL A 230 -20.55 -6.09 -37.34
N PHE A 231 -19.78 -7.17 -37.20
CA PHE A 231 -18.80 -7.60 -38.21
C PHE A 231 -19.42 -8.38 -39.39
N LYS A 232 -20.63 -8.92 -39.26
CA LYS A 232 -21.34 -9.61 -40.35
C LYS A 232 -22.14 -8.68 -41.26
N THR A 233 -22.45 -7.46 -40.81
CA THR A 233 -23.18 -6.44 -41.59
C THR A 233 -22.28 -5.39 -42.26
N GLY A 234 -20.97 -5.61 -42.30
CA GLY A 234 -19.97 -4.76 -42.98
C GLY A 234 -19.38 -5.39 -44.23
#